data_AF-A0A6B3D0E2-F1
#
_entry.id   AF-A0A6B3D0E2-F1
#
_cell.length_a   1.000
_cell.length_b   1.000
_cell.length_c   1.000
_cell.angle_alpha   90.00
_cell.angle_beta   90.00
_cell.angle_gamma   90.00
#
_symmetry.space_group_name_H-M   'P 1'
#
loop_
_entity.id
_entity.type
_entity.pdbx_description
1 polymer ?
#
loop_
_entity_poly.entity_id
_entity_poly.type
_entity_poly.pdbx_seq_one_letter_code
_entity_poly.pdbx_strand_id
1 'polypeptide(L)'
;QIRDGLHVLGGGPVGEPRVNLVLAVLRASQVWGGRANALPGLRASLAEHFGLVEKDLLAAPGAPVKVPVELTDLVDGPARSAADAVDLLEQLCRRVAEGMELRAWDTAAVPGLVRDVLGTELPDAVAVLEFACTEVVPRLARTTDEIGHILRALDGGYVPAGPSGSPTRGLVNVLPTGRNFYSVDPK
;
A
#
# COMPACT_ATOMS: atom_id res chain seq x y z
N GLN A 1 1.88 10.42 -6.61
CA GLN A 1 0.86 10.67 -5.58
C GLN A 1 1.05 12.07 -5.04
N ILE A 2 -0.02 12.85 -5.00
CA ILE A 2 -0.03 14.18 -4.41
C ILE A 2 -0.59 14.03 -2.99
N ARG A 3 -0.29 14.99 -2.11
CA ARG A 3 -0.75 14.97 -0.73
C ARG A 3 -2.25 15.32 -0.69
N ASP A 4 -3.09 14.39 -0.25
CA ASP A 4 -4.56 14.55 -0.19
C ASP A 4 -5.06 15.27 1.09
N GLY A 5 -4.21 16.07 1.74
CA GLY A 5 -4.55 16.75 3.00
C GLY A 5 -3.33 17.23 3.78
N LEU A 6 -3.49 17.48 5.08
CA LEU A 6 -2.39 17.77 6.00
C LEU A 6 -2.43 16.79 7.17
N HIS A 7 -1.26 16.43 7.67
CA HIS A 7 -1.16 15.61 8.88
C HIS A 7 -1.55 16.43 10.11
N VAL A 8 -2.32 15.83 11.01
CA VAL A 8 -2.58 16.34 12.35
C VAL A 8 -1.87 15.42 13.33
N LEU A 9 -0.98 15.98 14.14
CA LEU A 9 -0.17 15.25 15.10
C LEU A 9 -1.04 14.36 16.00
N GLY A 10 -0.71 13.07 16.12
CA GLY A 10 -1.49 12.08 16.87
C GLY A 10 -2.78 11.60 16.17
N GLY A 11 -3.16 12.22 15.05
CA GLY A 11 -4.32 11.85 14.23
C GLY A 11 -3.94 10.86 13.13
N GLY A 12 -3.90 9.57 13.46
CA GLY A 12 -3.69 8.52 12.46
C GLY A 12 -4.78 8.50 11.37
N PRO A 13 -4.47 8.07 10.14
CA PRO A 13 -5.44 8.07 9.05
C PRO A 13 -6.54 7.02 9.28
N VAL A 14 -7.78 7.39 8.98
CA VAL A 14 -8.98 6.55 9.05
C VAL A 14 -9.83 6.71 7.80
N GLY A 15 -10.60 5.69 7.41
CA GLY A 15 -11.44 5.76 6.22
C GLY A 15 -10.63 5.95 4.93
N GLU A 16 -11.12 6.83 4.05
CA GLU A 16 -10.50 7.12 2.75
C GLU A 16 -9.01 7.51 2.83
N PRO A 17 -8.56 8.42 3.73
CA PRO A 17 -7.14 8.69 3.94
C PRO A 17 -6.29 7.44 4.23
N ARG A 18 -6.82 6.47 4.98
CA ARG A 18 -6.11 5.22 5.26
C ARG A 18 -6.01 4.36 4.02
N VAL A 19 -7.10 4.22 3.26
CA VAL A 19 -7.12 3.51 1.97
C VAL A 19 -6.08 4.11 1.02
N ASN A 20 -6.08 5.42 0.83
CA ASN A 20 -5.14 6.11 -0.07
C ASN A 20 -3.68 5.91 0.36
N LEU A 21 -3.39 5.95 1.66
CA LEU A 21 -2.04 5.74 2.17
C LEU A 21 -1.60 4.26 2.08
N VAL A 22 -2.49 3.31 2.37
CA VAL A 22 -2.15 1.88 2.22
C VAL A 22 -1.90 1.56 0.75
N LEU A 23 -2.73 2.04 -0.19
CA LEU A 23 -2.47 1.89 -1.63
C LEU A 23 -1.15 2.51 -2.07
N ALA A 24 -0.77 3.65 -1.50
CA ALA A 24 0.53 4.28 -1.74
C ALA A 24 1.70 3.37 -1.36
N VAL A 25 1.58 2.72 -0.20
CA VAL A 25 2.60 1.83 0.37
C VAL A 25 2.67 0.52 -0.42
N LEU A 26 1.52 -0.08 -0.73
CA LEU A 26 1.44 -1.37 -1.43
C LEU A 26 1.76 -1.27 -2.92
N ARG A 27 1.85 -0.06 -3.49
CA ARG A 27 2.27 0.13 -4.88
C ARG A 27 3.73 -0.28 -5.10
N ALA A 28 4.59 -0.07 -4.11
CA ALA A 28 6.00 -0.42 -4.19
C ALA A 28 6.21 -1.92 -3.91
N SER A 29 7.27 -2.48 -4.50
CA SER A 29 7.84 -3.75 -4.02
C SER A 29 8.35 -3.57 -2.59
N GLN A 30 8.04 -4.51 -1.70
CA GLN A 30 8.34 -4.37 -0.27
C GLN A 30 9.76 -4.82 0.04
N VAL A 31 10.48 -4.00 0.82
CA VAL A 31 11.75 -4.38 1.45
C VAL A 31 11.44 -4.73 2.89
N TRP A 32 11.45 -6.03 3.21
CA TRP A 32 10.98 -6.53 4.50
C TRP A 32 11.84 -7.68 5.03
N GLY A 33 12.04 -7.73 6.35
CA GLY A 33 12.82 -8.81 6.99
C GLY A 33 14.26 -8.96 6.46
N GLY A 34 14.87 -7.86 6.02
CA GLY A 34 16.21 -7.86 5.40
C GLY A 34 16.27 -8.38 3.97
N ARG A 35 15.12 -8.64 3.33
CA ARG A 35 15.02 -9.09 1.94
C ARG A 35 14.50 -7.97 1.05
N ALA A 36 15.24 -7.66 -0.02
CA ALA A 36 14.71 -6.86 -1.12
C ALA A 36 13.68 -7.69 -1.89
N ASN A 37 12.60 -7.05 -2.36
CA ASN A 37 11.48 -7.71 -3.05
C ASN A 37 10.87 -8.87 -2.26
N ALA A 38 10.68 -8.67 -0.95
CA ALA A 38 10.04 -9.66 -0.09
C ALA A 38 8.59 -9.93 -0.51
N LEU A 39 7.91 -8.91 -1.02
CA LEU A 39 6.58 -8.99 -1.62
C LEU A 39 6.52 -8.06 -2.85
N PRO A 40 5.80 -8.43 -3.91
CA PRO A 40 5.58 -7.55 -5.05
C PRO A 40 4.71 -6.35 -4.66
N GLY A 41 4.61 -5.36 -5.56
CA GLY A 41 3.57 -4.33 -5.46
C GLY A 41 2.21 -4.93 -5.82
N LEU A 42 1.14 -4.47 -5.16
CA LEU A 42 -0.23 -4.96 -5.40
C LEU A 42 -0.63 -4.79 -6.87
N ARG A 43 -0.35 -3.62 -7.45
CA ARG A 43 -0.66 -3.33 -8.86
C ARG A 43 0.14 -4.21 -9.82
N ALA A 44 1.41 -4.49 -9.51
CA ALA A 44 2.25 -5.39 -10.29
C ALA A 44 1.67 -6.82 -10.29
N SER A 45 1.26 -7.31 -9.12
CA SER A 45 0.65 -8.63 -8.97
C SER A 45 -0.67 -8.75 -9.75
N LEU A 46 -1.53 -7.73 -9.69
CA LEU A 46 -2.75 -7.68 -10.50
C LEU A 46 -2.43 -7.59 -12.00
N ALA A 47 -1.47 -6.76 -12.41
CA ALA A 47 -1.07 -6.66 -13.81
C ALA A 47 -0.64 -8.04 -14.36
N GLU A 48 0.23 -8.75 -13.64
CA GLU A 48 0.72 -10.07 -14.03
C GLU A 48 -0.41 -11.09 -14.14
N HIS A 49 -1.39 -11.06 -13.22
CA HIS A 49 -2.57 -11.91 -13.29
C HIS A 49 -3.36 -11.72 -14.61
N PHE A 50 -3.43 -10.49 -15.12
CA PHE A 50 -4.06 -10.15 -16.39
C PHE A 50 -3.09 -10.27 -17.59
N GLY A 51 -1.91 -10.86 -17.42
CA GLY A 51 -0.92 -11.00 -18.51
C GLY A 51 -0.33 -9.67 -18.98
N LEU A 52 -0.38 -8.64 -18.13
CA LEU A 52 0.21 -7.33 -18.35
C LEU A 52 1.49 -7.17 -17.53
N VAL A 53 2.42 -6.35 -18.01
CA VAL A 53 3.67 -6.04 -17.30
C VAL A 53 3.63 -4.58 -16.87
N GLU A 54 3.44 -4.32 -15.58
CA GLU A 54 3.31 -2.95 -15.03
C GLU A 54 4.45 -2.02 -15.49
N LYS A 55 5.69 -2.53 -15.49
CA LYS A 55 6.86 -1.76 -15.91
C LYS A 55 6.75 -1.27 -17.37
N ASP A 56 6.25 -2.11 -18.26
CA ASP A 56 6.10 -1.75 -19.68
C ASP A 56 4.97 -0.74 -19.87
N LEU A 57 3.87 -0.90 -19.11
CA LEU A 57 2.77 0.06 -19.11
C LEU A 57 3.24 1.46 -18.67
N LEU A 58 4.04 1.52 -17.60
CA LEU A 58 4.57 2.77 -17.08
C LEU A 58 5.66 3.39 -17.97
N ALA A 59 6.40 2.57 -18.71
CA ALA A 59 7.47 3.04 -19.60
C ALA A 59 6.92 3.76 -20.84
N ALA A 60 5.75 3.36 -21.33
CA ALA A 60 5.14 3.91 -22.54
C ALA A 60 3.62 4.14 -22.36
N PRO A 61 3.19 5.09 -21.52
CA PRO A 61 1.77 5.26 -21.15
C PRO A 61 0.84 5.55 -22.35
N GLY A 62 1.35 6.18 -23.40
CA GLY A 62 0.58 6.45 -24.62
C GLY A 62 0.54 5.29 -25.64
N ALA A 63 1.27 4.20 -25.40
CA ALA A 63 1.31 3.07 -26.32
C ALA A 63 -0.04 2.33 -26.31
N PRO A 64 -0.52 1.84 -27.46
CA PRO A 64 -1.70 0.99 -27.51
C PRO A 64 -1.43 -0.34 -26.80
N VAL A 65 -2.37 -0.78 -25.97
CA VAL A 65 -2.28 -2.04 -25.23
C VAL A 65 -3.58 -2.81 -25.40
N LYS A 66 -3.48 -4.11 -25.64
CA LYS A 66 -4.64 -5.00 -25.63
C LYS A 66 -4.97 -5.34 -24.17
N VAL A 67 -5.86 -4.58 -23.57
CA VAL A 67 -6.38 -4.88 -22.22
C VAL A 67 -7.27 -6.13 -22.28
N PRO A 68 -7.07 -7.11 -21.38
CA PRO A 68 -7.92 -8.31 -21.34
C PRO A 68 -9.36 -7.98 -20.95
N VAL A 69 -10.31 -8.76 -21.49
CA VAL A 69 -11.74 -8.55 -21.22
C VAL A 69 -12.06 -8.82 -19.74
N GLU A 70 -11.33 -9.75 -19.14
CA GLU A 70 -11.45 -10.13 -17.74
C GLU A 70 -11.16 -8.95 -16.81
N LEU A 71 -10.29 -8.01 -17.20
CA LEU A 71 -10.05 -6.79 -16.42
C LEU A 71 -11.18 -5.78 -16.63
N THR A 72 -11.63 -5.60 -17.88
CA THR A 72 -12.72 -4.64 -18.19
C THR A 72 -14.09 -5.10 -17.69
N ASP A 73 -14.29 -6.40 -17.43
CA ASP A 73 -15.50 -6.94 -16.82
C ASP A 73 -15.57 -6.63 -15.31
N LEU A 74 -14.43 -6.33 -14.67
CA LEU A 74 -14.33 -6.05 -13.23
C LEU A 74 -14.36 -4.56 -12.89
N VAL A 75 -13.89 -3.71 -13.80
CA VAL A 75 -13.77 -2.26 -13.62
C VAL A 75 -14.08 -1.54 -14.92
N ASP A 76 -14.91 -0.50 -14.83
CA ASP A 76 -15.31 0.32 -15.97
C ASP A 76 -14.23 1.36 -16.32
N GLY A 77 -14.01 1.57 -17.62
CA GLY A 77 -13.14 2.64 -18.09
C GLY A 77 -12.68 2.47 -19.53
N PRO A 78 -11.93 3.45 -20.07
CA PRO A 78 -11.22 3.27 -21.32
C PRO A 78 -10.18 2.13 -21.18
N ALA A 79 -9.82 1.51 -22.30
CA ALA A 79 -8.97 0.31 -22.32
C ALA A 79 -8.10 0.23 -23.59
N ARG A 80 -7.66 1.39 -24.10
CA ARG A 80 -6.97 1.48 -25.41
C ARG A 80 -5.47 1.62 -25.28
N SER A 81 -5.01 2.30 -24.23
CA SER A 81 -3.62 2.66 -24.00
C SER A 81 -3.05 2.00 -22.74
N ALA A 82 -1.73 2.04 -22.60
CA ALA A 82 -1.06 1.61 -21.38
C ALA A 82 -1.49 2.43 -20.15
N ALA A 83 -1.74 3.73 -20.30
CA ALA A 83 -2.30 4.58 -19.25
C ALA A 83 -3.70 4.10 -18.83
N ASP A 84 -4.57 3.80 -19.80
CA ASP A 84 -5.90 3.25 -19.52
C ASP A 84 -5.80 1.94 -18.72
N ALA A 85 -4.90 1.03 -19.11
CA ALA A 85 -4.67 -0.21 -18.38
C ALA A 85 -4.20 0.03 -16.94
N VAL A 86 -3.31 1.01 -16.72
CA VAL A 86 -2.87 1.39 -15.37
C VAL A 86 -4.01 1.94 -14.54
N ASP A 87 -4.88 2.77 -15.12
CA ASP A 87 -6.03 3.35 -14.42
C ASP A 87 -7.04 2.27 -14.01
N LEU A 88 -7.33 1.31 -14.89
CA LEU A 88 -8.18 0.15 -14.57
C LEU A 88 -7.57 -0.68 -13.43
N LEU A 89 -6.26 -0.95 -13.48
CA LEU A 89 -5.57 -1.66 -12.40
C LEU A 89 -5.57 -0.88 -11.07
N GLU A 90 -5.42 0.45 -11.10
CA GLU A 90 -5.51 1.30 -9.91
C GLU A 90 -6.92 1.29 -9.31
N GLN A 91 -7.97 1.32 -10.14
CA GLN A 91 -9.35 1.17 -9.70
C GLN A 91 -9.60 -0.19 -9.03
N LEU A 92 -9.05 -1.27 -9.61
CA LEU A 92 -9.18 -2.60 -9.03
C LEU A 92 -8.43 -2.72 -7.70
N CYS A 93 -7.21 -2.16 -7.60
CA CYS A 93 -6.48 -2.06 -6.34
C CYS A 93 -7.31 -1.32 -5.28
N ARG A 94 -7.92 -0.20 -5.66
CA ARG A 94 -8.77 0.61 -4.78
C ARG A 94 -9.99 -0.18 -4.29
N ARG A 95 -10.70 -0.86 -5.18
CA ARG A 95 -11.85 -1.71 -4.83
C ARG A 95 -11.49 -2.76 -3.78
N VAL A 96 -10.34 -3.40 -3.91
CA VAL A 96 -9.84 -4.37 -2.92
C VAL A 96 -9.49 -3.68 -1.59
N ALA A 97 -8.79 -2.55 -1.62
CA ALA A 97 -8.42 -1.83 -0.39
C ALA A 97 -9.64 -1.28 0.36
N GLU A 98 -10.65 -0.77 -0.34
CA GLU A 98 -11.94 -0.36 0.25
C GLU A 98 -12.69 -1.57 0.82
N GLY A 99 -12.65 -2.70 0.12
CA GLY A 99 -13.19 -3.97 0.63
C GLY A 99 -12.55 -4.41 1.95
N MET A 100 -11.23 -4.22 2.10
CA MET A 100 -10.51 -4.48 3.35
C MET A 100 -10.82 -3.46 4.43
N GLU A 101 -10.94 -2.18 4.09
CA GLU A 101 -11.34 -1.12 5.01
C GLU A 101 -12.71 -1.41 5.64
N LEU A 102 -13.70 -1.84 4.85
CA LEU A 102 -15.03 -2.25 5.33
C LEU A 102 -14.98 -3.48 6.25
N ARG A 103 -13.96 -4.33 6.10
CA ARG A 103 -13.69 -5.51 6.92
C ARG A 103 -12.72 -5.23 8.07
N ALA A 104 -12.51 -3.95 8.38
CA ALA A 104 -11.60 -3.48 9.42
C ALA A 104 -10.17 -4.04 9.31
N TRP A 105 -9.72 -4.34 8.09
CA TRP A 105 -8.42 -4.97 7.80
C TRP A 105 -8.21 -6.31 8.54
N ASP A 106 -9.28 -7.11 8.67
CA ASP A 106 -9.18 -8.47 9.20
C ASP A 106 -8.45 -9.40 8.21
N THR A 107 -7.29 -9.91 8.62
CA THR A 107 -6.48 -10.86 7.85
C THR A 107 -7.28 -12.09 7.42
N ALA A 108 -8.21 -12.60 8.24
CA ALA A 108 -9.00 -13.78 7.91
C ALA A 108 -9.95 -13.56 6.71
N ALA A 109 -10.29 -12.30 6.41
CA ALA A 109 -11.18 -11.95 5.32
C ALA A 109 -10.45 -11.79 3.97
N VAL A 110 -9.11 -11.75 3.96
CA VAL A 110 -8.31 -11.48 2.75
C VAL A 110 -8.56 -12.51 1.64
N PRO A 111 -8.46 -13.84 1.87
CA PRO A 111 -8.62 -14.80 0.78
C PRO A 111 -10.02 -14.79 0.19
N GLY A 112 -11.04 -14.58 1.03
CA GLY A 112 -12.43 -14.45 0.60
C GLY A 112 -12.64 -13.21 -0.27
N LEU A 113 -12.15 -12.05 0.17
CA LEU A 113 -12.27 -10.80 -0.59
C LEU A 113 -11.59 -10.88 -1.96
N VAL A 114 -10.37 -11.41 -2.02
CA VAL A 114 -9.64 -11.54 -3.30
C VAL A 114 -10.43 -12.41 -4.28
N ARG A 115 -10.96 -13.54 -3.80
CA ARG A 115 -11.81 -14.43 -4.61
C ARG A 115 -13.10 -13.75 -5.04
N ASP A 116 -13.76 -13.01 -4.16
CA ASP A 116 -15.00 -12.30 -4.47
C ASP A 116 -14.80 -11.20 -5.52
N VAL A 117 -13.65 -10.52 -5.49
CA VAL A 117 -13.33 -9.42 -6.43
C VAL A 117 -12.80 -9.94 -7.76
N LEU A 118 -11.92 -10.94 -7.77
CA LEU A 118 -11.27 -11.44 -8.99
C LEU A 118 -11.96 -12.67 -9.60
N GLY A 119 -12.86 -13.33 -8.87
CA GLY A 119 -13.44 -14.62 -9.26
C GLY A 119 -12.47 -15.80 -9.13
N THR A 120 -11.22 -15.57 -8.70
CA THR A 120 -10.16 -16.58 -8.59
C THR A 120 -9.25 -16.30 -7.40
N GLU A 121 -8.48 -17.30 -7.00
CA GLU A 121 -7.40 -17.12 -6.04
C GLU A 121 -6.19 -16.48 -6.71
N LEU A 122 -5.57 -15.52 -6.01
CA LEU A 122 -4.32 -14.90 -6.41
C LEU A 122 -3.40 -14.80 -5.18
N PRO A 123 -2.54 -15.82 -4.95
CA PRO A 123 -1.71 -15.93 -3.74
C PRO A 123 -0.85 -14.69 -3.46
N ASP A 124 -0.28 -14.07 -4.50
CA ASP A 124 0.55 -12.88 -4.34
C ASP A 124 -0.24 -11.67 -3.85
N ALA A 125 -1.44 -11.44 -4.38
CA ALA A 125 -2.33 -10.39 -3.90
C ALA A 125 -2.79 -10.66 -2.45
N VAL A 126 -3.08 -11.92 -2.11
CA VAL A 126 -3.38 -12.34 -0.73
C VAL A 126 -2.21 -12.01 0.19
N ALA A 127 -1.00 -12.41 -0.14
CA ALA A 127 0.19 -12.15 0.68
C ALA A 127 0.46 -10.65 0.88
N VAL A 128 0.29 -9.83 -0.16
CA VAL A 128 0.44 -8.37 -0.07
C VAL A 128 -0.63 -7.74 0.84
N LEU A 129 -1.87 -8.21 0.77
CA LEU A 129 -2.96 -7.71 1.62
C LEU A 129 -2.84 -8.19 3.07
N GLU A 130 -2.42 -9.44 3.31
CA GLU A 130 -2.11 -9.94 4.65
C GLU A 130 -0.98 -9.13 5.29
N PHE A 131 0.05 -8.78 4.51
CA PHE A 131 1.10 -7.86 4.96
C PHE A 131 0.54 -6.47 5.31
N ALA A 132 -0.42 -5.96 4.54
CA ALA A 132 -1.08 -4.71 4.89
C ALA A 132 -1.83 -4.81 6.23
N CYS A 133 -2.56 -5.91 6.46
CA CYS A 133 -3.32 -6.16 7.68
C CYS A 133 -2.44 -6.34 8.92
N THR A 134 -1.28 -7.00 8.75
CA THR A 134 -0.41 -7.38 9.88
C THR A 134 0.67 -6.35 10.19
N GLU A 135 1.14 -5.60 9.18
CA GLU A 135 2.26 -4.68 9.35
C GLU A 135 1.88 -3.23 9.08
N VAL A 136 1.25 -2.92 7.94
CA VAL A 136 1.03 -1.52 7.55
C VAL A 136 -0.04 -0.87 8.45
N VAL A 137 -1.23 -1.45 8.50
CA VAL A 137 -2.39 -0.85 9.19
C VAL A 137 -2.17 -0.75 10.70
N PRO A 138 -1.66 -1.77 11.41
CA PRO A 138 -1.38 -1.65 12.84
C PRO A 138 -0.33 -0.58 13.16
N ARG A 139 0.69 -0.43 12.30
CA ARG A 139 1.71 0.63 12.49
C ARG A 139 1.16 2.03 12.19
N LEU A 140 0.23 2.16 11.24
CA LEU A 140 -0.48 3.42 10.99
C LEU A 140 -1.42 3.78 12.15
N ALA A 141 -2.11 2.80 12.75
CA ALA A 141 -2.97 3.02 13.90
C ALA A 141 -2.20 3.58 15.11
N ARG A 142 -0.92 3.25 15.22
CA ARG A 142 0.01 3.74 16.25
C ARG A 142 0.53 5.16 16.03
N THR A 143 0.05 5.89 15.02
CA THR A 143 0.34 7.33 14.89
C THR A 143 -0.13 8.13 16.11
N THR A 144 -1.06 7.60 16.91
CA THR A 144 -1.43 8.14 18.23
C THR A 144 -0.25 8.25 19.21
N ASP A 145 0.82 7.46 19.02
CA ASP A 145 2.02 7.47 19.86
C ASP A 145 2.78 8.80 19.77
N GLU A 146 2.56 9.61 18.72
CA GLU A 146 3.25 10.89 18.48
C GLU A 146 3.15 11.86 19.67
N ILE A 147 1.93 12.12 20.14
CA ILE A 147 1.71 13.06 21.25
C ILE A 147 2.31 12.48 22.54
N GLY A 148 2.12 11.19 22.79
CA GLY A 148 2.65 10.52 23.98
C GLY A 148 4.17 10.59 24.06
N HIS A 149 4.87 10.35 22.94
CA HIS A 149 6.32 10.46 22.89
C HIS A 149 6.83 11.90 23.01
N ILE A 150 6.09 12.90 22.53
CA ILE A 150 6.43 14.31 22.75
C ILE A 150 6.32 14.67 24.23
N LEU A 151 5.22 14.29 24.90
CA LEU A 151 5.05 14.54 26.34
C LEU A 151 6.16 13.86 27.15
N ARG A 152 6.52 12.62 26.79
CA ARG A 152 7.63 11.90 27.41
C ARG A 152 8.97 12.59 27.22
N ALA A 153 9.24 13.14 26.02
CA ALA A 153 10.47 13.88 25.75
C ALA A 153 10.57 15.17 26.59
N LEU A 154 9.44 15.89 26.73
CA LEU A 154 9.37 17.11 27.54
C LEU A 154 9.60 16.84 29.03
N ASP A 155 9.25 15.64 29.51
CA ASP A 155 9.54 15.16 30.86
C ASP A 155 10.99 14.63 31.03
N GLY A 156 11.85 14.81 30.03
CA GLY A 156 13.22 14.29 30.03
C GLY A 156 13.32 12.77 29.85
N GLY A 157 12.23 12.11 29.46
CA GLY A 157 12.17 10.68 29.22
C GLY A 157 12.76 10.25 27.86
N TYR A 158 13.24 9.01 27.79
CA TYR A 158 13.73 8.41 26.55
C TYR A 158 12.62 8.21 25.51
N VAL A 159 12.85 8.64 24.28
CA VAL A 159 11.99 8.37 23.10
C VAL A 159 12.60 7.26 22.25
N PRO A 160 11.86 6.18 21.93
CA PRO A 160 12.35 5.07 21.11
C PRO A 160 12.88 5.53 19.75
N ALA A 161 14.02 4.97 19.35
CA ALA A 161 14.61 5.23 18.05
C ALA A 161 13.88 4.46 16.92
N GLY A 162 13.98 4.96 15.69
CA GLY A 162 13.44 4.30 14.50
C GLY A 162 14.10 4.74 13.19
N PRO A 163 14.07 3.95 12.11
CA PRO A 163 14.61 4.38 10.83
C PRO A 163 13.73 5.50 10.24
N SER A 164 14.38 6.45 9.56
CA SER A 164 13.72 7.44 8.70
C SER A 164 13.57 6.92 7.27
N GLY A 165 12.66 7.53 6.51
CA GLY A 165 12.43 7.19 5.11
C GLY A 165 10.98 7.41 4.68
N SER A 166 10.71 7.12 3.41
CA SER A 166 9.37 7.21 2.85
C SER A 166 8.71 5.82 2.87
N PRO A 167 7.56 5.64 3.56
CA PRO A 167 6.88 4.34 3.59
C PRO A 167 6.38 3.91 2.21
N THR A 168 6.13 4.86 1.31
CA THR A 168 5.68 4.62 -0.08
C THR A 168 6.82 4.14 -0.99
N ARG A 169 8.03 3.94 -0.47
CA ARG A 169 9.17 3.34 -1.18
C ARG A 169 9.46 1.90 -0.71
N GLY A 170 8.45 1.21 -0.18
CA GLY A 170 8.56 -0.18 0.28
C GLY A 170 9.26 -0.33 1.63
N LEU A 171 9.40 0.76 2.39
CA LEU A 171 10.06 0.80 3.70
C LEU A 171 9.03 0.93 4.82
N VAL A 172 8.23 -0.11 5.06
CA VAL A 172 7.19 -0.09 6.11
C VAL A 172 7.77 -0.03 7.53
N ASN A 173 9.05 -0.39 7.69
CA ASN A 173 9.77 -0.35 8.96
C ASN A 173 9.96 1.08 9.54
N VAL A 174 9.74 2.12 8.73
CA VAL A 174 9.71 3.53 9.18
C VAL A 174 8.46 3.84 10.01
N LEU A 175 7.41 3.02 9.90
CA LEU A 175 6.24 3.07 10.76
C LEU A 175 6.45 2.16 12.00
N PRO A 176 5.84 2.45 13.16
CA PRO A 176 4.98 3.60 13.44
C PRO A 176 5.76 4.92 13.54
N THR A 177 5.03 6.03 13.44
CA THR A 177 5.55 7.38 13.63
C THR A 177 5.74 7.71 15.12
N GLY A 178 6.16 8.93 15.44
CA GLY A 178 6.41 9.35 16.83
C GLY A 178 7.74 8.84 17.42
N ARG A 179 8.68 8.38 16.59
CA ARG A 179 10.00 7.88 17.04
C ARG A 179 11.10 8.91 16.83
N ASN A 180 12.17 8.80 17.61
CA ASN A 180 13.39 9.57 17.40
C ASN A 180 14.16 8.98 16.21
N PHE A 181 13.95 9.53 15.02
CA PHE A 181 14.40 8.87 13.81
C PHE A 181 15.92 8.99 13.59
N TYR A 182 16.52 7.97 12.98
CA TYR A 182 17.91 7.98 12.52
C TYR A 182 17.98 7.79 11.00
N SER A 183 19.10 8.18 10.39
CA SER A 183 19.39 8.00 8.95
C SER A 183 20.13 6.68 8.71
N VAL A 184 20.96 6.60 7.67
CA VAL A 184 21.85 5.46 7.42
C VAL A 184 23.29 5.81 7.81
N ASP A 185 24.11 4.80 8.03
CA ASP A 185 25.57 4.98 8.09
C ASP A 185 26.05 5.50 6.71
N PRO A 186 26.76 6.64 6.62
CA PRO A 186 27.21 7.19 5.34
C PRO A 186 28.37 6.43 4.68
N LYS A 187 28.89 5.37 5.31
CA LYS A 187 30.01 4.56 4.82
C LYS A 187 29.55 3.32 4.05
#